data_AF-A0A9P4S793-F1
#
_entry.id   AF-A0A9P4S793-F1
#
_cell.length_a   1.000
_cell.length_b   1.000
_cell.length_c   1.000
_cell.angle_alpha   90.00
_cell.angle_beta   90.00
_cell.angle_gamma   90.00
#
_symmetry.space_group_name_H-M   'P 1'
#
loop_
_entity.id
_entity.type
_entity.pdbx_description
1 polymer ?
#
loop_
_entity_poly.entity_id
_entity_poly.type
_entity_poly.pdbx_seq_one_letter_code
_entity_poly.pdbx_strand_id
1 'polypeptide(L)' 'LLLSLTIFAGTGFTVVTPDATCGSANGYTCPGSQWGNCCGRYGWCGSTDVYCGAGCQPAYGFCG' A
#
# COMPACT_ATOMS: atom_id res chain seq x y z
N LEU A 1 18.70 -27.61 -9.09
CA LEU A 1 19.44 -26.35 -8.85
C LEU A 1 19.45 -25.48 -10.10
N LEU A 2 18.29 -25.06 -10.60
CA LEU A 2 18.16 -24.04 -11.64
C LEU A 2 16.80 -23.37 -11.43
N LEU A 3 16.71 -22.50 -10.41
CA LEU A 3 15.57 -21.58 -10.26
C LEU A 3 15.73 -20.49 -11.32
N SER A 4 15.13 -20.72 -12.48
CA SER A 4 15.17 -19.82 -13.63
C SER A 4 14.66 -18.43 -13.25
N LEU A 5 15.51 -17.43 -13.46
CA LEU A 5 15.27 -15.98 -13.34
C LEU A 5 14.18 -15.49 -14.31
N THR A 6 12.91 -15.85 -14.13
CA THR A 6 11.81 -15.08 -14.73
C THR A 6 11.31 -14.07 -13.71
N ILE A 7 11.89 -12.88 -13.82
CA ILE A 7 11.40 -11.59 -13.38
C ILE A 7 9.87 -11.54 -13.45
N PHE A 8 9.19 -11.74 -12.33
CA PHE A 8 7.87 -11.15 -12.12
C PHE A 8 8.10 -9.96 -11.20
N ALA A 9 8.08 -8.77 -11.78
CA ALA A 9 7.89 -7.54 -11.05
C ALA A 9 6.73 -7.75 -10.07
N GLY A 10 6.94 -7.42 -8.79
CA GLY A 10 6.06 -7.74 -7.68
C GLY A 10 4.64 -7.17 -7.84
N THR A 11 3.79 -7.87 -8.57
CA THR A 11 2.34 -7.82 -8.35
C THR A 11 2.05 -8.74 -7.17
N GLY A 12 2.52 -8.34 -5.98
CA GLY A 12 1.96 -8.87 -4.76
C GLY A 12 0.46 -8.64 -4.83
N PHE A 13 -0.32 -9.69 -4.57
CA PHE A 13 -1.77 -9.58 -4.50
C PHE A 13 -2.10 -8.54 -3.41
N THR A 14 -2.33 -7.29 -3.81
CA THR A 14 -2.57 -6.19 -2.87
C THR A 14 -3.95 -6.38 -2.30
N VAL A 15 -4.03 -6.88 -1.07
CA VAL A 15 -5.29 -7.03 -0.35
C VAL A 15 -5.71 -5.65 0.14
N VAL A 16 -6.96 -5.25 -0.12
CA VAL A 16 -7.51 -4.01 0.44
C VAL A 16 -7.63 -4.19 1.94
N THR A 17 -7.15 -3.21 2.70
CA THR A 17 -7.11 -3.27 4.16
C THR A 17 -8.48 -3.60 4.76
N PRO A 18 -8.56 -4.48 5.77
CA PRO A 18 -9.78 -4.72 6.54
C PRO A 18 -9.86 -3.88 7.82
N ASP A 19 -8.79 -3.17 8.19
CA ASP A 19 -8.61 -2.56 9.52
C ASP A 19 -7.94 -1.18 9.48
N ALA A 20 -7.89 -0.54 8.31
CA ALA A 20 -7.19 0.70 8.01
C ALA A 20 -5.66 0.63 8.00
N THR A 21 -5.04 -0.52 8.30
CA THR A 21 -3.57 -0.63 8.23
C THR A 21 -3.10 -0.88 6.80
N CYS A 22 -1.91 -0.40 6.45
CA CYS A 22 -1.32 -0.56 5.12
C CYS A 22 0.20 -0.69 5.19
N GLY A 23 0.82 -1.09 4.07
CA GLY A 23 2.27 -1.15 3.94
C GLY A 23 2.84 -2.56 3.82
N SER A 24 4.16 -2.66 3.77
CA SER A 24 4.87 -3.93 3.60
C SER A 24 4.74 -4.88 4.81
N ALA A 25 4.41 -4.34 5.99
CA ALA A 25 4.35 -5.12 7.23
C ALA A 25 3.20 -6.15 7.22
N ASN A 26 2.09 -5.82 6.57
CA ASN A 26 0.90 -6.66 6.46
C ASN A 26 0.51 -6.96 5.00
N GLY A 27 1.12 -6.26 4.03
CA GLY A 27 0.79 -6.40 2.61
C GLY A 27 -0.53 -5.74 2.21
N TYR A 28 -1.10 -4.90 3.07
CA TYR A 28 -2.38 -4.25 2.83
C TYR A 28 -2.25 -2.93 2.09
N THR A 29 -3.31 -2.59 1.36
CA THR A 29 -3.41 -1.35 0.58
C THR A 29 -4.67 -0.59 0.90
N CYS A 30 -4.61 0.72 0.64
CA CYS A 30 -5.70 1.66 0.90
C CYS A 30 -6.67 1.87 -0.28
N PRO A 31 -6.28 1.78 -1.57
CA PRO A 31 -7.20 2.03 -2.68
C PRO A 31 -8.46 1.15 -2.61
N GLY A 32 -9.62 1.79 -2.63
CA GLY A 32 -10.92 1.10 -2.49
C GLY A 32 -11.35 0.80 -1.05
N SER A 33 -10.55 1.19 -0.05
CA SER A 33 -10.94 1.08 1.35
C SER A 33 -11.86 2.24 1.78
N GLN A 34 -12.68 2.00 2.81
CA GLN A 34 -13.54 3.03 3.39
C GLN A 34 -12.78 4.11 4.18
N TRP A 35 -11.51 3.88 4.53
CA TRP A 35 -10.69 4.82 5.29
C TRP A 35 -10.00 5.86 4.40
N GLY A 36 -9.97 5.61 3.09
CA GLY A 36 -9.30 6.46 2.11
C GLY A 36 -8.31 5.69 1.26
N ASN A 37 -7.76 6.37 0.25
CA ASN A 37 -6.95 5.72 -0.79
C ASN A 37 -5.43 5.88 -0.56
N CYS A 38 -5.02 6.69 0.40
CA CYS A 38 -3.61 7.02 0.64
C CYS A 38 -3.06 6.17 1.79
N CYS A 39 -1.89 5.58 1.60
CA CYS A 39 -1.18 4.89 2.69
C CYS A 39 -0.16 5.85 3.30
N GLY A 40 -0.42 6.34 4.50
CA GLY A 40 0.46 7.28 5.18
C GLY A 40 1.78 6.65 5.62
N ARG A 41 2.76 7.50 5.95
CA ARG A 41 4.10 7.09 6.42
C ARG A 41 4.11 6.11 7.60
N TYR A 42 3.07 6.14 8.43
CA TYR A 42 2.93 5.31 9.62
C TYR A 42 2.14 4.01 9.39
N GLY A 43 1.85 3.65 8.13
CA GLY A 43 1.14 2.41 7.80
C GLY A 43 -0.37 2.48 8.07
N TRP A 44 -0.98 3.64 7.86
CA TRP A 44 -2.41 3.87 8.06
C TRP A 44 -3.04 4.48 6.82
N CYS A 45 -4.26 4.03 6.49
CA CYS A 45 -5.05 4.56 5.39
C CYS A 45 -5.75 5.86 5.76
N GLY A 46 -5.82 6.78 4.80
CA GLY A 46 -6.54 8.04 4.93
C GLY A 46 -6.73 8.74 3.59
N SER A 47 -7.38 9.91 3.62
CA SER A 47 -7.65 10.74 2.44
C SER A 47 -7.17 12.19 2.58
N THR A 48 -6.57 12.55 3.71
CA THR A 48 -6.06 13.91 3.95
C THR A 48 -4.57 14.00 3.67
N ASP A 49 -4.02 15.22 3.58
CA ASP A 49 -2.60 15.48 3.32
C ASP A 49 -1.65 14.78 4.31
N VAL A 50 -2.11 14.49 5.53
CA VAL A 50 -1.35 13.72 6.53
C VAL A 50 -1.03 12.30 6.03
N TYR A 51 -1.90 11.74 5.20
CA TYR A 51 -1.78 10.40 4.62
C TYR A 51 -1.30 10.44 3.18
N CYS A 52 -1.76 11.41 2.38
CA CYS A 52 -1.50 11.50 0.94
C CYS A 52 -0.23 12.28 0.60
N GLY A 53 0.23 13.16 1.50
CA GLY A 53 1.37 14.05 1.29
C GLY A 53 2.72 13.41 1.63
N ALA A 54 3.57 14.18 2.31
CA ALA A 54 4.98 13.81 2.53
C ALA A 54 5.16 12.51 3.33
N GLY A 55 5.68 11.48 2.66
CA GLY A 55 5.92 10.15 3.24
C GLY A 55 4.78 9.16 3.02
N CYS A 56 3.76 9.51 2.22
CA CYS A 56 2.85 8.53 1.66
C CYS A 56 3.63 7.38 0.98
N GLN A 57 3.14 6.15 1.14
CA GLN A 57 3.75 4.93 0.62
C GLN A 57 3.09 4.55 -0.72
N PRO A 58 3.68 4.91 -1.89
CA PRO A 58 3.01 4.81 -3.19
C PRO A 58 2.79 3.38 -3.68
N ALA A 59 3.50 2.40 -3.10
CA ALA A 59 3.25 0.98 -3.37
C ALA A 59 1.94 0.47 -2.72
N TYR A 60 1.38 1.22 -1.76
CA TYR A 60 0.24 0.79 -0.95
C TYR A 60 -0.93 1.79 -0.96
N GLY A 61 -0.81 2.91 -1.69
CA GLY A 61 -1.86 3.92 -1.83
C GLY A 61 -1.59 4.96 -2.90
N PHE A 62 -2.58 5.82 -3.15
CA PHE A 62 -2.46 6.96 -4.07
C PHE A 62 -1.88 8.14 -3.30
N CYS A 63 -0.73 8.65 -3.75
CA CYS A 63 -0.03 9.76 -3.12
C CYS A 63 -0.05 10.99 -4.04
N GLY A 64 -0.17 12.19 -3.48
CA GLY A 64 -0.28 13.44 -4.23
C GLY A 64 -0.82 14.57 -3.39
#